data_AF-A0A0B6ZLT3-F1
#
_entry.id   AF-A0A0B6ZLT3-F1
#
_cell.length_a   1.000
_cell.length_b   1.000
_cell.length_c   1.000
_cell.angle_alpha   90.00
_cell.angle_beta   90.00
_cell.angle_gamma   90.00
#
_symmetry.space_group_name_H-M   'P 1'
#
loop_
_entity.id
_entity.type
_entity.pdbx_description
1 polymer ?
#
loop_
_entity_poly.entity_id
_entity_poly.type
_entity_poly.pdbx_seq_one_letter_code
_entity_poly.pdbx_strand_id
1 'polypeptide(L)'
;MPRVFSTVNSTHTSRSFSCPCCYKVHLDNSTLRAHISQFHGEKMPYTCNLCGKGYLSTSGLSRHMQSHKGKTFMCPICDSKFTQKFTVKSHLRTVHGLDQCINCSSVLKLGIEFTQHMKDCDGNKFSVLPV
;
A
#
# COMPACT_ATOMS: atom_id res chain seq x y z
N MET A 1 40.24 -14.29 -19.81
CA MET A 1 39.10 -14.54 -18.89
C MET A 1 37.83 -13.96 -19.51
N PRO A 2 37.01 -14.73 -20.24
CA PRO A 2 35.78 -14.21 -20.82
C PRO A 2 34.61 -14.35 -19.83
N ARG A 3 33.79 -13.32 -19.69
CA ARG A 3 32.43 -13.44 -19.14
C ARG A 3 31.43 -13.18 -20.25
N VAL A 4 30.66 -14.22 -20.52
CA VAL A 4 29.63 -14.37 -21.53
C VAL A 4 28.46 -13.42 -21.19
N PHE A 5 28.04 -12.58 -22.13
CA PHE A 5 26.76 -11.88 -22.02
C PHE A 5 25.67 -12.84 -22.48
N SER A 6 25.02 -13.49 -21.50
CA SER A 6 23.85 -14.33 -21.76
C SER A 6 22.62 -13.48 -22.01
N THR A 7 22.15 -13.55 -23.25
CA THR A 7 20.74 -13.62 -23.68
C THR A 7 19.76 -12.64 -23.02
N VAL A 8 19.49 -11.53 -23.73
CA VAL A 8 18.28 -10.73 -23.52
C VAL A 8 17.06 -11.53 -23.95
N ASN A 9 16.35 -12.09 -22.98
CA ASN A 9 15.02 -12.66 -23.19
C ASN A 9 13.99 -11.53 -23.14
N SER A 10 13.41 -11.22 -24.30
CA SER A 10 12.30 -10.29 -24.46
C SER A 10 11.02 -10.85 -23.83
N THR A 11 10.66 -10.37 -22.65
CA THR A 11 9.32 -10.54 -22.09
C THR A 11 8.87 -9.26 -21.38
N HIS A 12 7.87 -8.60 -21.96
CA HIS A 12 7.13 -7.43 -21.43
C HIS A 12 8.01 -6.21 -21.08
N THR A 13 7.98 -5.17 -21.93
CA THR A 13 8.55 -3.84 -21.61
C THR A 13 7.76 -3.16 -20.49
N SER A 14 7.84 -3.72 -19.30
CA SER A 14 7.50 -3.05 -18.05
C SER A 14 8.50 -1.91 -17.91
N ARG A 15 8.04 -0.67 -18.01
CA ARG A 15 8.87 0.53 -17.92
C ARG A 15 9.72 0.47 -16.66
N SER A 16 10.98 0.07 -16.83
CA SER A 16 11.94 -0.08 -15.74
C SER A 16 12.66 1.25 -15.50
N PHE A 17 13.11 1.46 -14.27
CA PHE A 17 13.70 2.72 -13.83
C PHE A 17 15.14 2.47 -13.42
N SER A 18 16.10 2.88 -14.26
CA SER A 18 17.52 2.72 -13.97
C SER A 18 18.06 3.91 -13.18
N CYS A 19 18.91 3.63 -12.19
CA CYS A 19 19.62 4.67 -11.46
C CYS A 19 20.69 5.33 -12.33
N PRO A 20 20.68 6.67 -12.50
CA PRO A 20 21.71 7.35 -13.29
C PRO A 20 23.09 7.32 -12.62
N CYS A 21 23.17 7.09 -11.30
CA CYS A 21 24.43 7.11 -10.55
C CYS A 21 25.15 5.74 -10.56
N CYS A 22 24.42 4.63 -10.59
CA CYS A 22 24.99 3.29 -10.50
C CYS A 22 24.35 2.23 -11.41
N TYR A 23 23.46 2.65 -12.31
CA TYR A 23 22.77 1.83 -13.32
C TYR A 23 21.97 0.63 -12.80
N LYS A 24 21.72 0.58 -11.48
CA LYS A 24 20.87 -0.44 -10.88
C LYS A 24 19.43 -0.23 -11.35
N VAL A 25 18.79 -1.31 -11.78
CA VAL A 25 17.41 -1.29 -12.29
C VAL A 25 16.43 -1.48 -11.15
N HIS A 26 15.39 -0.65 -11.14
CA HIS A 26 14.27 -0.70 -10.20
C HIS A 26 12.96 -0.92 -10.96
N LEU A 27 12.00 -1.54 -10.26
CA LEU A 27 10.70 -1.93 -10.83
C LEU A 27 9.77 -0.73 -11.02
N ASP A 28 9.95 0.34 -10.25
CA ASP A 28 9.10 1.53 -10.29
C ASP A 28 9.87 2.80 -9.88
N ASN A 29 9.28 3.98 -10.12
CA ASN A 29 9.91 5.26 -9.81
C ASN A 29 10.12 5.48 -8.31
N SER A 30 9.21 4.99 -7.47
CA SER A 30 9.30 5.18 -6.01
C SER A 30 10.48 4.40 -5.44
N THR A 31 10.69 3.17 -5.91
CA THR A 31 11.84 2.35 -5.52
C THR A 31 13.16 2.92 -6.04
N LEU A 32 13.18 3.47 -7.26
CA LEU A 32 14.34 4.21 -7.77
C LEU A 32 14.65 5.44 -6.91
N ARG A 33 13.65 6.28 -6.59
CA ARG A 33 13.83 7.48 -5.77
C ARG A 33 14.33 7.15 -4.36
N ALA A 34 13.82 6.07 -3.78
CA ALA A 34 14.28 5.59 -2.47
C ALA A 34 15.74 5.17 -2.53
N HIS A 35 16.13 4.43 -3.57
CA HIS A 35 17.51 4.09 -3.79
C HIS A 35 18.40 5.33 -3.95
N ILE A 36 17.99 6.31 -4.77
CA ILE A 36 18.79 7.50 -4.98
C ILE A 36 18.94 8.32 -3.70
N SER A 37 17.87 8.51 -2.94
CA SER A 37 17.94 9.24 -1.67
C SER A 37 18.81 8.52 -0.63
N GLN A 38 18.70 7.19 -0.54
CA GLN A 38 19.43 6.40 0.46
C GLN A 38 20.92 6.22 0.13
N PHE A 39 21.26 6.01 -1.15
CA PHE A 39 22.62 5.63 -1.55
C PHE A 39 23.40 6.75 -2.24
N HIS A 40 22.71 7.72 -2.84
CA HIS A 40 23.34 8.84 -3.57
C HIS A 40 23.02 10.21 -2.96
N GLY A 41 22.25 10.26 -1.87
CA GLY A 41 22.06 11.45 -1.05
C GLY A 41 21.21 12.57 -1.68
N GLU A 42 20.38 12.29 -2.70
CA GLU A 42 19.50 13.34 -3.24
C GLU A 42 18.40 13.76 -2.24
N LYS A 43 18.08 15.06 -2.28
CA LYS A 43 17.03 15.72 -1.48
C LYS A 43 15.68 15.05 -1.71
N MET A 44 14.98 14.79 -0.60
CA MET A 44 13.56 14.46 -0.58
C MET A 44 12.75 15.62 -1.21
N PRO A 45 12.20 15.48 -2.42
CA PRO A 45 11.61 16.61 -3.16
C PRO A 45 10.33 17.14 -2.53
N TYR A 46 9.68 16.37 -1.65
CA TYR A 46 8.44 16.76 -1.00
C TYR A 46 8.66 16.84 0.50
N THR A 47 8.49 18.02 1.09
CA THR A 47 8.69 18.24 2.52
C THR A 47 7.38 18.63 3.20
N CYS A 48 7.19 18.14 4.42
CA CYS A 48 6.09 18.58 5.27
C CYS A 48 6.38 20.00 5.77
N ASN A 49 5.47 20.93 5.50
CA ASN A 49 5.58 22.31 5.98
C ASN A 49 5.33 22.47 7.49
N LEU A 50 4.72 21.47 8.15
CA LEU A 50 4.45 21.52 9.59
C LEU A 50 5.60 20.97 10.44
N CYS A 51 6.30 19.94 9.97
CA CYS A 51 7.36 19.27 10.75
C CYS A 51 8.70 19.11 10.02
N GLY A 52 8.82 19.59 8.78
CA GLY A 52 10.06 19.52 7.99
C GLY A 52 10.42 18.14 7.43
N LYS A 53 9.62 17.09 7.72
CA LYS A 53 9.92 15.72 7.28
C LYS A 53 9.82 15.57 5.76
N GLY A 54 10.84 14.95 5.16
CA GLY A 54 10.96 14.74 3.72
C GLY A 54 10.36 13.42 3.22
N TYR A 55 9.84 13.44 2.00
CA TYR A 55 9.18 12.34 1.29
C TYR A 55 9.62 12.29 -0.18
N LEU A 56 9.67 11.07 -0.71
CA LEU A 56 10.08 10.78 -2.09
C LEU A 56 8.94 10.95 -3.11
N SER A 57 7.70 11.02 -2.63
CA SER A 57 6.51 11.13 -3.48
C SER A 57 5.45 12.05 -2.85
N THR A 58 4.65 12.69 -3.71
CA THR A 58 3.48 13.50 -3.32
C THR A 58 2.47 12.66 -2.53
N SER A 59 2.22 11.42 -2.94
CA SER A 59 1.34 10.49 -2.25
C SER A 59 1.85 10.16 -0.84
N GLY A 60 3.17 10.01 -0.68
CA GLY A 60 3.82 9.80 0.62
C GLY A 60 3.62 10.99 1.56
N LEU A 61 3.86 12.20 1.06
CA LEU A 61 3.61 13.45 1.80
C LEU A 61 2.12 13.59 2.15
N SER A 62 1.21 13.41 1.19
CA SER A 62 -0.25 13.53 1.39
C SER A 62 -0.75 12.59 2.49
N ARG A 63 -0.32 11.31 2.46
CA ARG A 63 -0.64 10.32 3.50
C ARG A 63 -0.08 10.72 4.86
N HIS A 64 1.12 11.31 4.90
CA HIS A 64 1.65 11.86 6.13
C HIS A 64 0.84 13.05 6.64
N MET A 65 0.39 13.96 5.77
CA MET A 65 -0.44 15.09 6.19
C MET A 65 -1.76 14.65 6.85
N GLN A 66 -2.24 13.44 6.55
CA GLN A 66 -3.38 12.84 7.25
C GLN A 66 -3.13 12.65 8.76
N SER A 67 -1.89 12.38 9.19
CA SER A 67 -1.57 12.23 10.61
C SER A 67 -1.64 13.56 11.36
N HIS A 68 -1.29 14.68 10.70
CA HIS A 68 -1.44 16.01 11.29
C HIS A 68 -2.90 16.43 11.43
N LYS A 69 -3.78 16.00 10.51
CA LYS A 69 -5.22 16.27 10.59
C LYS A 69 -5.93 15.48 11.71
N GLY A 70 -5.26 14.50 12.32
CA GLY A 70 -5.86 13.66 13.37
C GLY A 70 -7.01 12.76 12.90
N LYS A 71 -7.25 12.64 11.58
CA LYS A 71 -8.31 11.78 11.06
C LYS A 71 -7.90 10.32 11.22
N THR A 72 -8.63 9.59 12.06
CA THR A 72 -8.41 8.17 12.30
C THR A 72 -9.52 7.31 11.70
N PHE A 73 -9.16 6.08 11.36
CA PHE A 73 -10.07 4.99 11.02
C PHE A 73 -10.15 4.07 12.23
N MET A 74 -11.36 3.74 12.67
CA MET A 74 -11.59 2.90 13.84
C MET A 74 -11.79 1.44 13.43
N CYS A 75 -11.36 0.51 14.27
CA CYS A 75 -11.80 -0.87 14.15
C CYS A 75 -13.30 -0.96 14.49
N PRO A 76 -14.12 -1.67 13.70
CA PRO A 76 -15.53 -1.86 14.03
C PRO A 76 -15.77 -2.84 15.21
N ILE A 77 -14.73 -3.54 15.68
CA ILE A 77 -14.83 -4.58 16.72
C ILE A 77 -14.21 -4.13 18.06
N CYS A 78 -13.28 -3.18 18.05
CA CYS A 78 -12.61 -2.68 19.26
C CYS A 78 -12.24 -1.20 19.12
N ASP A 79 -11.79 -0.58 20.21
CA ASP A 79 -11.46 0.86 20.25
C ASP A 79 -10.13 1.25 19.55
N SER A 80 -9.50 0.33 18.83
CA SER A 80 -8.24 0.58 18.13
C SER A 80 -8.42 1.62 17.00
N LYS A 81 -7.53 2.61 16.96
CA LYS A 81 -7.53 3.71 15.99
C LYS A 81 -6.30 3.68 15.11
N PHE A 82 -6.48 3.89 13.82
CA PHE A 82 -5.42 3.82 12.82
C PHE A 82 -5.43 5.06 11.94
N THR A 83 -4.27 5.45 11.40
CA THR A 83 -4.18 6.59 10.48
C THR A 83 -4.58 6.23 9.05
N GLN A 84 -4.67 4.93 8.71
CA GLN A 84 -4.87 4.45 7.34
C GLN A 84 -5.83 3.25 7.30
N LYS A 85 -6.70 3.21 6.28
CA LYS A 85 -7.73 2.16 6.11
C LYS A 85 -7.16 0.75 5.98
N PHE A 86 -6.09 0.58 5.20
CA PHE A 86 -5.49 -0.74 5.01
C PHE A 86 -4.88 -1.28 6.30
N THR A 87 -4.48 -0.41 7.23
CA THR A 87 -4.00 -0.82 8.56
C THR A 87 -5.16 -1.39 9.39
N VAL A 88 -6.37 -0.82 9.30
CA VAL A 88 -7.59 -1.41 9.89
C VAL A 88 -7.87 -2.78 9.28
N LYS A 89 -7.80 -2.91 7.95
CA LYS A 89 -8.04 -4.19 7.26
C LYS A 89 -7.04 -5.27 7.70
N SER A 90 -5.75 -4.91 7.79
CA SER A 90 -4.71 -5.81 8.30
C SER A 90 -4.99 -6.21 9.75
N HIS A 91 -5.33 -5.25 10.60
CA HIS A 91 -5.70 -5.50 12.00
C HIS A 91 -6.91 -6.43 12.14
N LEU A 92 -7.98 -6.22 11.36
CA LEU A 92 -9.13 -7.11 11.33
C LEU A 92 -8.71 -8.55 11.02
N ARG A 93 -7.82 -8.72 10.03
CA ARG A 93 -7.34 -10.04 9.60
C ARG A 93 -6.48 -10.72 10.66
N THR A 94 -5.59 -9.98 11.30
CA THR A 94 -4.59 -10.57 12.21
C THR A 94 -5.05 -10.68 13.66
N VAL A 95 -5.91 -9.76 14.13
CA VAL A 95 -6.36 -9.71 15.52
C VAL A 95 -7.75 -10.32 15.70
N HIS A 96 -8.66 -10.06 14.76
CA HIS A 96 -10.06 -10.52 14.86
C HIS A 96 -10.38 -11.72 13.96
N GLY A 97 -9.46 -12.10 13.06
CA GLY A 97 -9.73 -13.15 12.09
C GLY A 97 -10.86 -12.78 11.11
N LEU A 98 -11.04 -11.49 10.84
CA LEU A 98 -12.07 -10.95 9.95
C LEU A 98 -11.45 -10.32 8.70
N ASP A 99 -12.18 -10.26 7.61
CA ASP A 99 -11.80 -9.49 6.43
C ASP A 99 -12.97 -8.73 5.83
N GLN A 100 -12.65 -7.66 5.11
CA GLN A 100 -13.62 -6.80 4.46
C GLN A 100 -13.75 -7.17 2.98
N CYS A 101 -14.98 -7.49 2.57
CA CYS A 101 -15.34 -7.72 1.17
C CYS A 101 -15.06 -6.48 0.35
N ILE A 102 -14.34 -6.63 -0.76
CA ILE A 102 -13.99 -5.51 -1.64
C ILE A 102 -15.18 -5.01 -2.46
N ASN A 103 -16.17 -5.88 -2.70
CA ASN A 103 -17.33 -5.57 -3.55
C ASN A 103 -18.42 -4.82 -2.77
N CYS A 104 -18.79 -5.30 -1.57
CA CYS A 104 -19.88 -4.71 -0.78
C CYS A 104 -19.44 -4.04 0.53
N SER A 105 -18.15 -4.09 0.88
CA SER A 105 -17.59 -3.56 2.14
C SER A 105 -18.05 -4.26 3.44
N SER A 106 -18.76 -5.39 3.35
CA SER A 106 -19.13 -6.22 4.50
C SER A 106 -17.90 -6.80 5.20
N VAL A 107 -17.94 -6.87 6.54
CA VAL A 107 -16.88 -7.48 7.35
C VAL A 107 -17.33 -8.89 7.72
N LEU A 108 -16.57 -9.90 7.30
CA LEU A 108 -16.90 -11.31 7.53
C LEU A 108 -15.73 -12.06 8.13
N LYS A 109 -16.02 -13.21 8.73
CA LYS A 109 -15.01 -14.10 9.29
C LYS A 109 -14.19 -14.77 8.19
N LEU A 110 -12.87 -14.79 8.37
CA LEU A 110 -11.96 -15.51 7.48
C LEU A 110 -12.30 -17.00 7.48
N GLY A 111 -12.18 -17.60 6.29
CA GLY A 111 -12.47 -19.02 6.08
C GLY A 111 -13.59 -19.21 5.08
N ILE A 112 -14.33 -20.32 5.23
CA ILE A 112 -15.35 -20.75 4.27
C ILE A 112 -16.41 -19.66 4.06
N GLU A 113 -16.84 -19.00 5.15
CA GLU A 113 -17.84 -17.92 5.11
C GLU A 113 -17.44 -16.76 4.20
N PHE A 114 -16.18 -16.29 4.32
CA PHE A 114 -15.67 -15.24 3.43
C PHE A 114 -15.57 -15.73 1.98
N THR A 115 -15.06 -16.95 1.76
CA THR A 115 -14.92 -17.49 0.40
C THR A 115 -16.25 -17.73 -0.30
N GLN A 116 -17.27 -18.14 0.44
CA GLN A 116 -18.61 -18.36 -0.10
C GLN A 116 -19.27 -17.01 -0.38
N HIS A 117 -19.22 -16.08 0.58
CA HIS A 117 -19.69 -14.71 0.37
C HIS A 117 -19.07 -14.07 -0.88
N MET A 118 -17.77 -14.22 -1.10
CA MET A 118 -17.10 -13.66 -2.28
C MET A 118 -17.61 -14.22 -3.62
N LYS A 119 -18.19 -15.42 -3.65
CA LYS A 119 -18.82 -16.01 -4.85
C LYS A 119 -20.22 -15.46 -5.08
N ASP A 120 -20.96 -15.22 -4.00
CA ASP A 120 -22.37 -14.80 -4.04
C ASP A 120 -22.53 -13.26 -4.00
N CYS A 121 -21.45 -12.52 -3.73
CA CYS A 121 -21.50 -11.08 -3.55
C CYS A 121 -21.61 -10.33 -4.89
N ASP A 122 -22.81 -9.86 -5.19
CA ASP A 122 -23.13 -9.02 -6.36
C ASP A 122 -22.78 -7.53 -6.18
N GLY A 123 -22.02 -7.16 -5.14
CA GLY A 123 -21.61 -5.77 -4.88
C GLY A 123 -22.73 -4.84 -4.39
N ASN A 124 -23.96 -5.34 -4.24
CA ASN A 124 -25.07 -4.59 -3.72
C ASN A 124 -24.92 -4.36 -2.20
N LYS A 125 -24.87 -3.09 -1.80
CA LYS A 125 -24.65 -2.63 -0.42
C LYS A 125 -25.95 -2.75 0.40
N PHE A 126 -26.43 -3.96 0.65
CA PHE A 126 -27.55 -4.14 1.58
C PHE A 126 -27.04 -4.24 3.01
N SER A 127 -27.14 -3.11 3.71
CA SER A 127 -27.25 -3.07 5.15
C SER A 127 -28.53 -3.79 5.57
N VAL A 128 -28.41 -4.98 6.14
CA VAL A 128 -29.43 -5.55 7.04
C VAL A 128 -28.74 -6.16 8.25
N LEU A 129 -28.89 -5.48 9.40
CA LEU A 129 -28.74 -6.08 10.72
C LEU A 129 -29.93 -7.04 10.94
N PRO A 130 -29.76 -8.18 11.60
CA PRO A 130 -30.90 -9.03 11.93
C PRO A 130 -31.76 -8.38 13.02
N VAL A 131 -33.08 -8.47 12.83
CA VAL A 131 -34.13 -8.29 13.86
C VAL A 131 -34.11 -9.48 14.81
#